data_AF-A0A8T6EQB3-F1
#
_entry.id   AF-A0A8T6EQB3-F1
#
_cell.length_a   1.000
_cell.length_b   1.000
_cell.length_c   1.000
_cell.angle_alpha   90.00
_cell.angle_beta   90.00
_cell.angle_gamma   90.00
#
_symmetry.space_group_name_H-M   'P 1'
#
loop_
_entity.id
_entity.type
_entity.pdbx_description
1 polymer ?
#
loop_
_entity_poly.entity_id
_entity_poly.type
_entity_poly.pdbx_seq_one_letter_code
_entity_poly.pdbx_strand_id
1 'polypeptide(L)'
;MVLRGWFGRSARNASQDDEADAASAPDDDAPRTIGRWLREQRLQSGFTLEQAAEETRISFGYLDAIEADRFDVLPAPVYVRGFVRLYARFLGIDPEDAIERLPEDLPQPPGLEPLPGLRLREGVGVLPAVSRRWVVLAVLAAIVLVAALVFGVPNVGFGLGGDGEGETVATPTAEATATPLAEQMPDLSGLAQAEAEQRVSELGAEVVVIEVESGQAPPGHVFAQTPAAGEVLEADQAVTLVVAKEPSAGGE
;
A
#
# COMPACT_ATOMS: atom_id res chain seq x y z
N MET A 1 -70.07 63.61 -28.04
CA MET A 1 -70.00 62.14 -28.22
C MET A 1 -68.73 61.69 -27.49
N VAL A 2 -68.66 60.89 -26.43
CA VAL A 2 -69.57 60.06 -25.64
C VAL A 2 -68.74 59.67 -24.39
N LEU A 3 -69.34 59.77 -23.19
CA LEU A 3 -69.14 58.98 -21.95
C LEU A 3 -67.84 59.08 -21.10
N ARG A 4 -68.11 59.41 -19.80
CA ARG A 4 -67.71 58.73 -18.54
C ARG A 4 -66.20 58.66 -18.23
N GLY A 5 -65.69 59.09 -17.07
CA GLY A 5 -66.22 59.03 -15.71
C GLY A 5 -65.35 58.10 -14.86
N TRP A 6 -65.26 58.40 -13.56
CA TRP A 6 -64.74 57.53 -12.46
C TRP A 6 -63.22 57.59 -12.18
N PHE A 7 -62.81 58.11 -11.00
CA PHE A 7 -62.41 57.37 -9.75
C PHE A 7 -61.35 56.29 -10.04
N GLY A 8 -60.23 56.17 -9.34
CA GLY A 8 -59.94 56.39 -7.92
C GLY A 8 -59.07 55.20 -7.47
N ARG A 9 -58.07 55.48 -6.62
CA ARG A 9 -57.28 54.57 -5.75
C ARG A 9 -57.31 53.06 -6.06
N SER A 10 -56.14 52.43 -6.12
CA SER A 10 -55.63 51.60 -5.01
C SER A 10 -54.37 50.84 -5.42
N ALA A 11 -53.41 50.84 -4.50
CA ALA A 11 -52.50 49.75 -4.17
C ALA A 11 -51.99 48.86 -5.31
N ARG A 12 -50.67 48.84 -5.46
CA ARG A 12 -49.85 47.63 -5.45
C ARG A 12 -48.38 48.03 -5.39
N ASN A 13 -47.94 48.31 -4.16
CA ASN A 13 -46.56 48.01 -3.75
C ASN A 13 -46.63 46.58 -3.20
N ALA A 14 -46.31 45.60 -4.02
CA ALA A 14 -46.14 44.19 -3.66
C ALA A 14 -45.45 43.50 -4.84
N SER A 15 -44.40 42.73 -4.53
CA SER A 15 -43.63 41.83 -5.38
C SER A 15 -42.80 42.47 -6.50
N GLN A 16 -41.79 43.25 -6.13
CA GLN A 16 -40.58 43.43 -6.95
C GLN A 16 -39.34 43.19 -6.09
N ASP A 17 -39.38 42.16 -5.23
CA ASP A 17 -38.25 41.68 -4.43
C ASP A 17 -38.14 40.12 -4.46
N ASP A 18 -38.89 39.44 -5.32
CA ASP A 18 -38.87 37.96 -5.41
C ASP A 18 -38.05 37.43 -6.61
N GLU A 19 -37.37 38.30 -7.35
CA GLU A 19 -36.62 37.95 -8.57
C GLU A 19 -35.09 38.05 -8.37
N ALA A 20 -34.58 37.52 -7.25
CA ALA A 20 -33.15 37.49 -6.96
C ALA A 20 -32.75 36.30 -6.09
N ASP A 21 -33.28 35.09 -6.34
CA ASP A 21 -32.69 33.87 -5.78
C ASP A 21 -33.02 32.58 -6.56
N ALA A 22 -33.11 32.69 -7.89
CA ALA A 22 -32.93 31.52 -8.75
C ALA A 22 -31.43 31.27 -8.87
N ALA A 23 -30.85 30.71 -7.79
CA ALA A 23 -29.53 30.13 -7.79
C ALA A 23 -29.38 29.26 -9.05
N SER A 24 -28.39 29.63 -9.85
CA SER A 24 -28.05 29.05 -11.14
C SER A 24 -28.25 27.55 -11.17
N ALA A 25 -29.23 27.08 -11.93
CA ALA A 25 -29.24 25.69 -12.39
C ALA A 25 -27.88 25.45 -13.05
N PRO A 26 -27.12 24.40 -12.67
CA PRO A 26 -25.82 24.17 -13.28
C PRO A 26 -26.04 23.91 -14.76
N ASP A 27 -25.25 24.58 -15.60
CA ASP A 27 -25.23 24.36 -17.05
C ASP A 27 -25.06 22.86 -17.33
N ASP A 28 -26.14 22.18 -17.77
CA ASP A 28 -26.19 20.74 -18.06
C ASP A 28 -25.32 20.36 -19.29
N ASP A 29 -24.81 21.34 -20.03
CA ASP A 29 -23.95 21.17 -21.22
C ASP A 29 -22.45 21.43 -20.94
N ALA A 30 -22.06 21.79 -19.71
CA ALA A 30 -20.64 21.89 -19.37
C ALA A 30 -20.01 20.48 -19.34
N PRO A 31 -18.84 20.26 -19.98
CA PRO A 31 -18.17 18.96 -19.95
C PRO A 31 -17.97 18.55 -18.49
N ARG A 32 -18.45 17.34 -18.12
CA ARG A 32 -18.29 16.84 -16.75
C ARG A 32 -16.81 16.76 -16.42
N THR A 33 -16.37 17.65 -15.54
CA THR A 33 -15.00 17.65 -15.03
C THR A 33 -14.77 16.41 -14.18
N ILE A 34 -13.51 16.00 -14.07
CA ILE A 34 -13.14 14.86 -13.23
C ILE A 34 -13.51 15.11 -11.76
N GLY A 35 -13.29 16.32 -11.24
CA GLY A 35 -13.61 16.67 -9.86
C GLY A 35 -15.10 16.48 -9.55
N ARG A 36 -15.98 17.03 -10.41
CA ARG A 36 -17.42 16.85 -10.29
C ARG A 36 -17.81 15.37 -10.37
N TRP A 37 -17.24 14.63 -11.32
CA TRP A 37 -17.52 13.21 -11.49
C TRP A 37 -17.12 12.39 -10.25
N LEU A 38 -15.92 12.60 -9.70
CA LEU A 38 -15.47 11.92 -8.47
C LEU A 38 -16.35 12.26 -7.27
N ARG A 39 -16.76 13.54 -7.13
CA ARG A 39 -17.69 13.98 -6.10
C ARG A 39 -19.04 13.29 -6.21
N GLU A 40 -19.59 13.19 -7.43
CA GLU A 40 -20.84 12.47 -7.69
C GLU A 40 -20.71 10.99 -7.30
N GLN A 41 -19.62 10.33 -7.68
CA GLN A 41 -19.35 8.94 -7.30
C GLN A 41 -19.28 8.77 -5.78
N ARG A 42 -18.58 9.67 -5.07
CA ARG A 42 -18.53 9.63 -3.60
C ARG A 42 -19.91 9.76 -2.96
N LEU A 43 -20.71 10.72 -3.42
CA LEU A 43 -22.05 10.95 -2.89
C LEU A 43 -22.97 9.76 -3.18
N GLN A 44 -22.86 9.15 -4.36
CA GLN A 44 -23.61 7.93 -4.72
C GLN A 44 -23.21 6.73 -3.87
N SER A 45 -21.94 6.61 -3.51
CA SER A 45 -21.42 5.59 -2.59
C SER A 45 -21.74 5.89 -1.12
N GLY A 46 -22.36 7.04 -0.80
CA GLY A 46 -22.80 7.38 0.56
C GLY A 46 -21.69 7.80 1.51
N PHE A 47 -20.50 8.15 1.00
CA PHE A 47 -19.36 8.56 1.83
C PHE A 47 -19.29 10.09 1.99
N THR A 48 -18.95 10.51 3.21
CA THR A 48 -18.52 11.89 3.47
C THR A 48 -17.09 12.09 2.95
N LEU A 49 -16.69 13.34 2.73
CA LEU A 49 -15.34 13.64 2.27
C LEU A 49 -14.31 13.37 3.38
N GLU A 50 -14.71 13.55 4.64
CA GLU A 50 -13.95 13.23 5.85
C GLU A 50 -13.65 11.72 5.93
N GLN A 51 -14.65 10.87 5.72
CA GLN A 51 -14.47 9.42 5.67
C GLN A 51 -13.54 9.00 4.53
N ALA A 52 -13.68 9.62 3.36
CA ALA A 52 -12.79 9.35 2.24
C ALA A 52 -11.34 9.73 2.56
N ALA A 53 -11.12 10.87 3.22
CA ALA A 53 -9.80 11.31 3.64
C ALA A 53 -9.17 10.34 4.68
N GLU A 54 -9.96 9.89 5.64
CA GLU A 54 -9.53 8.95 6.67
C GLU A 54 -9.13 7.59 6.08
N GLU A 55 -9.99 7.01 5.22
CA GLU A 55 -9.77 5.68 4.66
C GLU A 55 -8.63 5.68 3.63
N THR A 56 -8.55 6.70 2.77
CA THR A 56 -7.50 6.78 1.74
C THR A 56 -6.17 7.28 2.26
N ARG A 57 -6.12 7.84 3.48
CA ARG A 57 -4.98 8.57 4.04
C ARG A 57 -4.52 9.76 3.20
N ILE A 58 -5.40 10.29 2.36
CA ILE A 58 -5.18 11.52 1.60
C ILE A 58 -5.74 12.68 2.43
N SER A 59 -5.01 13.79 2.51
CA SER A 59 -5.48 14.99 3.20
C SER A 59 -6.85 15.41 2.67
N PHE A 60 -7.77 15.74 3.58
CA PHE A 60 -9.09 16.30 3.24
C PHE A 60 -8.96 17.47 2.26
N GLY A 61 -8.01 18.39 2.49
CA GLY A 61 -7.81 19.55 1.62
C GLY A 61 -7.39 19.18 0.20
N TYR A 62 -6.68 18.06 0.01
CA TYR A 62 -6.33 17.58 -1.33
C TYR A 62 -7.50 16.88 -2.02
N LEU A 63 -8.31 16.09 -1.30
CA LEU A 63 -9.52 15.50 -1.88
C LEU A 63 -10.54 16.58 -2.25
N ASP A 64 -10.73 17.58 -1.39
CA ASP A 64 -11.56 18.75 -1.69
C ASP A 64 -11.05 19.51 -2.92
N ALA A 65 -9.74 19.74 -3.02
CA ALA A 65 -9.14 20.38 -4.18
C ALA A 65 -9.33 19.54 -5.47
N ILE A 66 -9.21 18.21 -5.40
CA ILE A 66 -9.49 17.31 -6.53
C ILE A 66 -10.95 17.39 -6.95
N GLU A 67 -11.91 17.31 -6.01
CA GLU A 67 -13.34 17.42 -6.31
C GLU A 67 -13.76 18.79 -6.87
N ALA A 68 -12.99 19.84 -6.54
CA ALA A 68 -13.19 21.20 -7.01
C ALA A 68 -12.35 21.56 -8.25
N ASP A 69 -11.63 20.60 -8.85
CA ASP A 69 -10.70 20.79 -9.97
C ASP A 69 -9.63 21.89 -9.72
N ARG A 70 -9.27 22.14 -8.46
CA ARG A 70 -8.25 23.09 -8.01
C ARG A 70 -6.88 22.43 -7.98
N PHE A 71 -6.35 22.12 -9.16
CA PHE A 71 -5.07 21.40 -9.28
C PHE A 71 -3.85 22.26 -8.94
N ASP A 72 -3.99 23.59 -8.90
CA ASP A 72 -2.94 24.56 -8.59
C ASP A 72 -2.42 24.51 -7.15
N VAL A 73 -3.24 24.04 -6.21
CA VAL A 73 -2.88 23.90 -4.78
C VAL A 73 -2.40 22.49 -4.43
N LEU A 74 -2.41 21.57 -5.40
CA LEU A 74 -2.01 20.19 -5.19
C LEU A 74 -0.47 20.02 -5.26
N PRO A 75 0.07 18.94 -4.65
CA PRO A 75 1.49 18.60 -4.78
C PRO A 75 1.84 18.18 -6.22
N ALA A 76 3.09 17.77 -6.43
CA ALA A 76 3.59 17.43 -7.77
C ALA A 76 2.65 16.45 -8.53
N PRO A 77 2.48 16.61 -9.86
CA PRO A 77 1.52 15.84 -10.66
C PRO A 77 1.56 14.31 -10.50
N VAL A 78 2.72 13.75 -10.17
CA VAL A 78 2.87 12.32 -9.89
C VAL A 78 2.06 11.88 -8.67
N TYR A 79 2.01 12.71 -7.62
CA TYR A 79 1.20 12.45 -6.42
C TYR A 79 -0.28 12.61 -6.72
N VAL A 80 -0.67 13.61 -7.50
CA VAL A 80 -2.07 13.82 -7.91
C VAL A 80 -2.63 12.59 -8.62
N ARG A 81 -1.88 12.03 -9.59
CA ARG A 81 -2.23 10.77 -10.26
C ARG A 81 -2.35 9.61 -9.26
N GLY A 82 -1.47 9.56 -8.25
CA GLY A 82 -1.56 8.58 -7.17
C GLY A 82 -2.83 8.73 -6.33
N PHE A 83 -3.18 9.96 -5.94
CA PHE A 83 -4.37 10.28 -5.15
C PHE A 83 -5.65 9.92 -5.89
N VAL A 84 -5.77 10.28 -7.17
CA VAL A 84 -6.92 9.94 -8.01
C VAL A 84 -7.10 8.43 -8.11
N ARG A 85 -6.01 7.67 -8.29
CA ARG A 85 -6.06 6.20 -8.31
C ARG A 85 -6.50 5.59 -6.98
N LEU A 86 -5.96 6.07 -5.86
CA LEU A 86 -6.36 5.60 -4.52
C LEU A 86 -7.82 5.93 -4.24
N TYR A 87 -8.24 7.13 -4.60
CA TYR A 87 -9.60 7.58 -4.36
C TYR A 87 -10.62 6.81 -5.21
N ALA A 88 -10.31 6.56 -6.49
CA ALA A 88 -11.10 5.69 -7.35
C ALA A 88 -11.27 4.27 -6.76
N ARG A 89 -10.19 3.67 -6.25
CA ARG A 89 -10.25 2.36 -5.58
C ARG A 89 -11.16 2.39 -4.36
N PHE A 90 -11.06 3.42 -3.53
CA PHE A 90 -11.93 3.61 -2.37
C PHE A 90 -13.41 3.72 -2.77
N LEU A 91 -13.71 4.42 -3.86
CA LEU A 91 -15.07 4.58 -4.39
C LEU A 91 -15.59 3.34 -5.13
N GLY A 92 -14.75 2.32 -5.34
CA GLY A 92 -15.12 1.10 -6.06
C GLY A 92 -15.26 1.30 -7.58
N ILE A 93 -14.68 2.36 -8.13
CA ILE A 93 -14.66 2.65 -9.57
C ILE A 93 -13.32 2.26 -10.18
N ASP A 94 -13.31 2.02 -11.50
CA ASP A 94 -12.08 1.65 -12.20
C ASP A 94 -11.05 2.80 -12.10
N PRO A 95 -9.85 2.56 -11.55
CA PRO A 95 -8.86 3.62 -11.41
C PRO A 95 -8.31 4.12 -12.73
N GLU A 96 -8.28 3.28 -13.76
CA GLU A 96 -7.81 3.66 -15.08
C GLU A 96 -8.82 4.63 -15.73
N ASP A 97 -10.12 4.38 -15.59
CA ASP A 97 -11.19 5.31 -16.01
C ASP A 97 -11.04 6.70 -15.34
N ALA A 98 -10.67 6.72 -14.06
CA ALA A 98 -10.45 7.96 -13.33
C ALA A 98 -9.22 8.72 -13.84
N ILE A 99 -8.13 8.00 -14.16
CA ILE A 99 -6.90 8.61 -14.67
C ILE A 99 -7.08 9.15 -16.09
N GLU A 100 -7.84 8.47 -16.95
CA GLU A 100 -8.15 8.94 -18.31
C GLU A 100 -8.94 10.26 -18.33
N ARG A 101 -9.69 10.55 -17.26
CA ARG A 101 -10.44 11.81 -17.10
C ARG A 101 -9.60 12.94 -16.53
N LEU A 102 -8.41 12.65 -16.03
CA LEU A 102 -7.53 13.65 -15.42
C LEU A 102 -6.83 14.45 -16.53
N PRO A 103 -6.74 15.78 -16.43
CA PRO A 103 -6.02 16.58 -17.42
C PRO A 103 -4.56 16.14 -17.52
N GLU A 104 -4.03 16.07 -18.74
CA GLU A 104 -2.64 15.64 -18.95
C GLU A 104 -1.63 16.65 -18.37
N ASP A 105 -1.89 17.93 -18.61
CA ASP A 105 -1.07 19.08 -18.19
C ASP A 105 -1.50 19.62 -16.82
N LEU A 106 -1.17 18.87 -15.77
CA LEU A 106 -1.31 19.36 -14.39
C LEU A 106 -0.26 20.42 -14.07
N PRO A 107 -0.61 21.49 -13.33
CA PRO A 107 0.34 22.51 -12.92
C PRO A 107 1.45 21.90 -12.06
N GLN A 108 2.69 22.32 -12.32
CA GLN A 108 3.84 21.94 -11.51
C GLN A 108 4.05 23.03 -10.44
N PRO A 109 4.16 22.67 -9.16
CA PRO A 109 4.45 23.65 -8.13
C PRO A 109 5.86 24.24 -8.37
N PRO A 110 6.06 25.54 -8.09
CA PRO A 110 7.33 26.21 -8.33
C PRO A 110 8.47 25.56 -7.54
N GLY A 111 9.64 25.41 -8.18
CA GLY A 111 10.82 24.81 -7.58
C GLY A 111 10.97 23.29 -7.80
N LEU A 112 10.01 22.64 -8.46
CA LEU A 112 10.10 21.23 -8.89
C LEU A 112 10.29 21.10 -10.41
N GLU A 113 11.03 22.01 -11.03
CA GLU A 113 11.36 21.84 -12.45
C GLU A 113 12.20 20.56 -12.62
N PRO A 114 11.85 19.67 -13.57
CA PRO A 114 12.58 18.44 -13.77
C PRO A 114 14.03 18.78 -14.11
N LEU A 115 14.96 18.26 -13.30
CA LEU A 115 16.39 18.42 -13.52
C LEU A 115 16.72 18.07 -14.98
N PRO A 116 17.45 18.93 -15.72
CA PRO A 116 17.81 18.66 -17.10
C PRO A 116 18.50 17.29 -17.23
N GLY A 117 17.89 16.38 -17.98
CA GLY A 117 18.45 15.04 -18.23
C GLY A 117 17.89 13.91 -17.36
N LEU A 118 17.06 14.19 -16.34
CA LEU A 118 16.34 13.15 -15.60
C LEU A 118 15.08 12.72 -16.38
N ARG A 119 15.26 11.90 -17.42
CA ARG A 119 14.12 11.18 -18.00
C ARG A 119 13.83 9.99 -17.10
N LEU A 120 12.72 10.04 -16.34
CA LEU A 120 12.17 8.82 -15.77
C LEU A 120 12.03 7.83 -16.94
N ARG A 121 12.66 6.66 -16.80
CA ARG A 121 12.55 5.55 -17.73
C ARG A 121 11.06 5.17 -17.79
N GLU A 122 10.36 5.65 -18.82
CA GLU A 122 9.08 5.10 -19.24
C GLU A 122 9.30 3.60 -19.44
N GLY A 123 8.65 2.78 -18.62
CA GLY A 123 8.81 1.34 -18.63
C GLY A 123 9.45 0.77 -17.37
N VAL A 124 8.84 0.99 -16.22
CA VAL A 124 8.67 -0.15 -15.31
C VAL A 124 7.68 -1.06 -16.05
N GLY A 125 8.18 -2.16 -16.61
CA GLY A 125 7.34 -3.12 -17.31
C GLY A 125 6.23 -3.58 -16.37
N VAL A 126 5.02 -3.07 -16.56
CA VAL A 126 3.83 -3.71 -16.03
C VAL A 126 3.82 -5.10 -16.62
N LEU A 127 3.97 -6.12 -15.78
CA LEU A 127 3.71 -7.49 -16.19
C LEU A 127 2.35 -7.47 -16.91
N PRO A 128 2.24 -8.06 -18.12
CA PRO A 128 0.99 -7.99 -18.88
C PRO A 128 -0.14 -8.46 -17.96
N ALA A 129 -1.24 -7.72 -17.94
CA ALA A 129 -2.42 -8.07 -17.13
C ALA A 129 -2.91 -9.46 -17.55
N VAL A 130 -2.41 -10.52 -16.89
CA VAL A 130 -2.81 -11.89 -17.16
C VAL A 130 -4.23 -12.02 -16.68
N SER A 131 -5.18 -12.03 -17.62
CA SER A 131 -6.59 -12.08 -17.26
C SER A 131 -6.87 -13.27 -16.32
N ARG A 132 -7.69 -13.02 -15.29
CA ARG A 132 -8.01 -13.98 -14.22
C ARG A 132 -8.45 -15.35 -14.74
N ARG A 133 -9.07 -15.38 -15.94
CA ARG A 133 -9.47 -16.62 -16.63
C ARG A 133 -8.28 -17.52 -16.98
N TRP A 134 -7.19 -16.95 -17.47
CA TRP A 134 -6.00 -17.73 -17.84
C TRP A 134 -5.23 -18.23 -16.62
N VAL A 135 -5.20 -17.44 -15.54
CA VAL A 135 -4.64 -17.88 -14.25
C VAL A 135 -5.43 -19.07 -13.72
N VAL A 136 -6.77 -18.98 -13.70
CA VAL A 136 -7.64 -20.08 -13.24
C VAL A 136 -7.46 -21.33 -14.10
N LEU A 137 -7.38 -21.19 -15.43
CA LEU A 137 -7.14 -22.33 -16.32
C LEU A 137 -5.77 -22.98 -16.10
N ALA A 138 -4.72 -22.19 -15.89
CA ALA A 138 -3.38 -22.69 -15.59
C ALA A 138 -3.34 -23.46 -14.25
N VAL A 139 -4.01 -22.95 -13.22
CA VAL A 139 -4.13 -23.61 -11.91
C VAL A 139 -4.92 -24.92 -12.04
N LEU A 140 -6.04 -24.93 -12.76
CA LEU A 140 -6.81 -26.16 -12.99
C LEU A 140 -6.00 -27.22 -13.77
N ALA A 141 -5.24 -26.79 -14.79
CA ALA A 141 -4.36 -27.69 -15.53
C ALA A 141 -3.25 -28.28 -14.64
N ALA A 142 -2.65 -27.47 -13.78
CA ALA A 142 -1.64 -27.93 -12.82
C ALA A 142 -2.22 -28.94 -11.81
N ILE A 143 -3.44 -28.69 -11.30
CA ILE A 143 -4.13 -29.62 -10.39
C ILE A 143 -4.40 -30.97 -11.07
N VAL A 144 -4.87 -30.95 -12.33
CA VAL A 144 -5.12 -32.18 -13.11
C VAL A 144 -3.82 -32.95 -13.36
N LEU A 145 -2.71 -32.25 -13.65
CA LEU A 145 -1.39 -32.87 -13.82
C LEU A 145 -0.93 -33.58 -12.54
N VAL A 146 -1.05 -32.92 -11.39
CA VAL A 146 -0.70 -33.50 -10.08
C VAL A 146 -1.59 -34.70 -9.75
N ALA A 147 -2.90 -34.60 -10.00
CA ALA A 147 -3.81 -35.72 -9.81
C ALA A 147 -3.46 -36.91 -10.72
N ALA A 148 -3.14 -36.66 -12.00
CA ALA A 148 -2.68 -37.70 -12.90
C ALA A 148 -1.35 -38.34 -12.45
N LEU A 149 -0.46 -37.59 -11.83
CA LEU A 149 0.79 -38.11 -11.25
C LEU A 149 0.50 -39.03 -10.04
N VAL A 150 -0.43 -38.63 -9.16
CA VAL A 150 -0.78 -39.38 -7.94
C VAL A 150 -1.61 -40.64 -8.25
N PHE A 151 -2.54 -40.54 -9.19
CA PHE A 151 -3.49 -41.61 -9.53
C PHE A 151 -3.09 -42.43 -10.77
N GLY A 152 -2.15 -41.94 -11.58
CA GLY A 152 -1.66 -42.60 -12.79
C GLY A 152 -0.43 -43.48 -12.58
N VAL A 153 0.15 -43.52 -11.37
CA VAL A 153 1.10 -44.56 -10.98
C VAL A 153 0.28 -45.76 -10.50
N PRO A 154 0.14 -46.85 -11.29
CA PRO A 154 -0.41 -48.07 -10.73
C PRO A 154 0.54 -48.52 -9.61
N ASN A 155 0.04 -48.61 -8.38
CA ASN A 155 0.74 -49.28 -7.30
C ASN A 155 1.04 -50.72 -7.75
N VAL A 156 2.25 -50.93 -8.27
CA VAL A 156 2.77 -52.26 -8.58
C VAL A 156 2.97 -52.96 -7.25
N GLY A 157 1.96 -53.73 -6.86
CA GLY A 157 2.06 -54.69 -5.77
C GLY A 157 3.06 -55.77 -6.16
N PHE A 158 4.29 -55.67 -5.63
CA PHE A 158 5.20 -56.80 -5.59
C PHE A 158 4.90 -57.61 -4.33
N GLY A 159 4.12 -58.68 -4.53
CA GLY A 159 3.75 -59.64 -3.49
C GLY A 159 4.86 -60.65 -3.20
N LEU A 160 4.99 -60.95 -1.90
CA LEU A 160 5.36 -62.21 -1.25
C LEU A 160 6.55 -63.03 -1.79
N GLY A 161 7.52 -63.26 -0.88
CA GLY A 161 8.15 -64.57 -0.74
C GLY A 161 9.63 -64.53 -0.41
N GLY A 162 10.00 -65.17 0.69
CA GLY A 162 11.35 -65.70 0.89
C GLY A 162 11.94 -65.46 2.27
N ASP A 163 11.75 -66.45 3.15
CA ASP A 163 12.48 -66.62 4.40
C ASP A 163 14.01 -66.70 4.19
N GLY A 164 14.78 -66.31 5.20
CA GLY A 164 16.25 -66.45 5.27
C GLY A 164 16.80 -65.47 6.30
N GLU A 165 16.82 -65.84 7.58
CA GLU A 165 18.01 -66.38 8.25
C GLU A 165 19.15 -65.36 8.37
N GLY A 166 19.61 -65.14 9.61
CA GLY A 166 21.02 -64.82 9.84
C GLY A 166 21.30 -63.61 10.71
N GLU A 167 21.70 -63.94 11.94
CA GLU A 167 22.81 -63.29 12.65
C GLU A 167 22.60 -61.88 13.24
N THR A 168 22.32 -61.94 14.53
CA THR A 168 22.84 -61.07 15.58
C THR A 168 24.33 -60.71 15.40
N VAL A 169 24.71 -59.44 15.59
CA VAL A 169 25.86 -59.07 16.44
C VAL A 169 25.58 -57.73 17.15
N ALA A 170 25.36 -57.84 18.46
CA ALA A 170 25.82 -56.98 19.55
C ALA A 170 26.00 -55.44 19.33
N THR A 171 25.17 -54.69 20.08
CA THR A 171 25.47 -53.50 20.91
C THR A 171 26.80 -53.63 21.71
N PRO A 172 27.41 -52.61 22.37
CA PRO A 172 26.94 -51.24 22.66
C PRO A 172 28.03 -50.10 22.73
N THR A 173 27.56 -48.89 23.10
CA THR A 173 28.21 -47.92 24.01
C THR A 173 29.21 -46.88 23.48
N ALA A 174 28.80 -45.62 23.70
CA ALA A 174 29.55 -44.43 24.19
C ALA A 174 29.44 -43.25 23.20
N GLU A 175 28.44 -42.38 23.40
CA GLU A 175 28.56 -41.17 24.23
C GLU A 175 29.39 -40.09 23.53
N ALA A 176 28.69 -39.20 22.83
CA ALA A 176 29.15 -37.85 22.57
C ALA A 176 27.93 -36.93 22.68
N THR A 177 27.71 -36.45 23.90
CA THR A 177 26.92 -35.28 24.24
C THR A 177 27.28 -34.14 23.29
N ALA A 178 26.34 -33.72 22.44
CA ALA A 178 26.40 -32.42 21.77
C ALA A 178 24.98 -31.85 21.72
N THR A 179 24.72 -30.99 22.70
CA THR A 179 23.59 -30.06 22.79
C THR A 179 23.34 -29.36 21.44
N PRO A 180 22.11 -29.37 20.87
CA PRO A 180 21.79 -28.47 19.77
C PRO A 180 21.46 -27.10 20.37
N LEU A 181 22.45 -26.22 20.44
CA LEU A 181 22.27 -24.82 20.84
C LEU A 181 22.63 -23.93 19.65
N ALA A 182 21.80 -23.93 18.60
CA ALA A 182 21.97 -23.02 17.45
C ALA A 182 20.70 -22.89 16.57
N GLU A 183 19.51 -22.77 17.17
CA GLU A 183 18.26 -22.49 16.43
C GLU A 183 17.49 -21.28 17.00
N GLN A 184 18.02 -20.65 18.05
CA GLN A 184 17.43 -19.50 18.74
C GLN A 184 18.35 -18.29 18.65
N MET A 185 17.73 -17.12 18.53
CA MET A 185 18.39 -15.83 18.43
C MET A 185 19.13 -15.51 19.75
N PRO A 186 20.45 -15.26 19.73
CA PRO A 186 21.17 -14.82 20.93
C PRO A 186 20.77 -13.41 21.36
N ASP A 187 20.99 -13.06 22.62
CA ASP A 187 20.88 -11.67 23.09
C ASP A 187 22.12 -10.88 22.68
N LEU A 188 21.90 -9.88 21.83
CA LEU A 188 22.88 -8.93 21.29
C LEU A 188 22.72 -7.54 21.91
N SER A 189 21.77 -7.37 22.84
CA SER A 189 21.53 -6.11 23.53
C SER A 189 22.74 -5.74 24.39
N GLY A 190 23.19 -4.50 24.28
CA GLY A 190 24.35 -3.96 24.99
C GLY A 190 25.71 -4.28 24.34
N LEU A 191 25.76 -5.05 23.25
CA LEU A 191 26.98 -5.24 22.47
C LEU A 191 27.26 -4.01 21.58
N ALA A 192 28.55 -3.78 21.31
CA ALA A 192 28.95 -2.82 20.27
C ALA A 192 28.46 -3.32 18.91
N GLN A 193 28.05 -2.41 18.03
CA GLN A 193 27.52 -2.73 16.69
C GLN A 193 28.39 -3.76 15.95
N ALA A 194 29.70 -3.55 15.88
CA ALA A 194 30.62 -4.44 15.16
C ALA A 194 30.66 -5.88 15.73
N GLU A 195 30.53 -6.02 17.06
CA GLU A 195 30.50 -7.33 17.73
C GLU A 195 29.16 -8.04 17.51
N ALA A 196 28.06 -7.28 17.53
CA ALA A 196 26.73 -7.79 17.24
C ALA A 196 26.60 -8.27 15.79
N GLU A 197 27.12 -7.50 14.81
CA GLU A 197 27.16 -7.89 13.40
C GLU A 197 27.96 -9.19 13.18
N GLN A 198 29.11 -9.33 13.85
CA GLN A 198 29.91 -10.54 13.77
C GLN A 198 29.13 -11.75 14.31
N ARG A 199 28.42 -11.58 15.43
CA ARG A 199 27.61 -12.64 16.04
C ARG A 199 26.46 -13.10 15.15
N VAL A 200 25.82 -12.17 14.44
CA VAL A 200 24.76 -12.49 13.46
C VAL A 200 25.34 -13.19 12.24
N SER A 201 26.52 -12.76 11.77
CA SER A 201 27.22 -13.41 10.66
C SER A 201 27.65 -14.84 10.99
N GLU A 202 28.02 -15.13 12.23
CA GLU A 202 28.32 -16.50 12.71
C GLU A 202 27.10 -17.42 12.65
N LEU A 203 25.89 -16.86 12.75
CA LEU A 203 24.63 -17.58 12.61
C LEU A 203 24.20 -17.76 11.15
N GLY A 204 24.92 -17.16 10.20
CA GLY A 204 24.59 -17.23 8.78
C GLY A 204 23.34 -16.42 8.39
N ALA A 205 22.90 -15.50 9.25
CA ALA A 205 21.77 -14.62 8.96
C ALA A 205 22.23 -13.26 8.41
N GLU A 206 21.36 -12.62 7.63
CA GLU A 206 21.59 -11.28 7.11
C GLU A 206 21.36 -10.24 8.23
N VAL A 207 22.24 -9.25 8.37
CA VAL A 207 22.12 -8.21 9.41
C VAL A 207 21.69 -6.88 8.80
N VAL A 208 20.67 -6.25 9.40
CA VAL A 208 20.18 -4.92 9.03
C VAL A 208 20.35 -3.99 10.23
N VAL A 209 21.17 -2.96 10.10
CA VAL A 209 21.42 -2.01 11.19
C VAL A 209 20.60 -0.74 11.00
N ILE A 210 19.88 -0.35 12.06
CA ILE A 210 19.11 0.90 12.13
C ILE A 210 19.67 1.75 13.27
N GLU A 211 20.25 2.89 12.94
CA GLU A 211 20.70 3.87 13.94
C GLU A 211 19.54 4.78 14.35
N VAL A 212 19.29 4.89 15.65
CA VAL A 212 18.25 5.76 16.21
C VAL A 212 18.85 6.61 17.33
N GLU A 213 18.53 7.89 17.35
CA GLU A 213 18.87 8.76 18.48
C GLU A 213 18.13 8.28 19.73
N SER A 214 18.86 7.68 20.66
CA SER A 214 18.27 7.06 21.85
C SER A 214 19.23 7.15 23.02
N GLY A 215 18.70 7.51 24.20
CA GLY A 215 19.41 7.46 25.47
C GLY A 215 19.34 6.09 26.16
N GLN A 216 18.76 5.07 25.52
CA GLN A 216 18.54 3.74 26.12
C GLN A 216 19.81 2.89 26.18
N ALA A 217 20.82 3.18 25.36
CA ALA A 217 22.14 2.56 25.40
C ALA A 217 23.23 3.58 25.05
N PRO A 218 24.51 3.31 25.39
CA PRO A 218 25.61 4.14 24.94
C PRO A 218 25.65 4.23 23.40
N PRO A 219 26.08 5.36 22.83
CA PRO A 219 26.23 5.48 21.38
C PRO A 219 27.06 4.33 20.79
N GLY A 220 26.63 3.83 19.63
CA GLY A 220 27.25 2.69 18.94
C GLY A 220 26.93 1.31 19.53
N HIS A 221 26.02 1.22 20.51
CA HIS A 221 25.60 -0.05 21.11
C HIS A 221 24.16 -0.41 20.72
N VAL A 222 23.92 -1.72 20.54
CA VAL A 222 22.59 -2.27 20.25
C VAL A 222 21.72 -2.16 21.50
N PHE A 223 20.50 -1.64 21.37
CA PHE A 223 19.54 -1.62 22.48
C PHE A 223 18.26 -2.40 22.19
N ALA A 224 18.04 -2.78 20.93
CA ALA A 224 16.96 -3.65 20.52
C ALA A 224 17.40 -4.50 19.32
N GLN A 225 16.82 -5.69 19.22
CA GLN A 225 17.03 -6.62 18.12
C GLN A 225 15.71 -7.24 17.68
N THR A 226 15.64 -7.70 16.44
CA THR A 226 14.49 -8.45 15.92
C THR A 226 14.99 -9.52 14.96
N PRO A 227 14.67 -10.81 15.17
CA PRO A 227 13.98 -11.44 16.33
C PRO A 227 14.52 -11.08 17.72
N ALA A 228 13.65 -11.14 18.74
CA ALA A 228 14.05 -10.92 20.13
C ALA A 228 14.93 -12.07 20.65
N ALA A 229 15.68 -11.82 21.72
CA ALA A 229 16.54 -12.85 22.32
C ALA A 229 15.72 -14.09 22.71
N GLY A 230 16.16 -15.27 22.29
CA GLY A 230 15.51 -16.56 22.52
C GLY A 230 14.42 -16.91 21.49
N GLU A 231 14.06 -16.02 20.57
CA GLU A 231 13.13 -16.35 19.49
C GLU A 231 13.80 -17.23 18.44
N VAL A 232 13.02 -18.07 17.75
CA VAL A 232 13.52 -18.93 16.69
C VAL A 232 13.96 -18.07 15.50
N LEU A 233 15.16 -18.33 15.00
CA LEU A 233 15.68 -17.68 13.80
C LEU A 233 15.38 -18.56 12.59
N GLU A 234 14.48 -18.12 11.70
CA GLU A 234 14.18 -18.86 10.49
C GLU A 234 15.32 -18.75 9.46
N ALA A 235 15.51 -19.80 8.66
CA ALA A 235 16.49 -19.78 7.57
C ALA A 235 16.16 -18.63 6.60
N ASP A 236 17.16 -17.83 6.23
CA ASP A 236 17.06 -16.64 5.39
C ASP A 236 16.33 -15.42 5.99
N GLN A 237 16.01 -15.44 7.30
CA GLN A 237 15.45 -14.27 7.98
C GLN A 237 16.54 -13.24 8.33
N ALA A 238 16.32 -11.97 7.97
CA ALA A 238 17.21 -10.89 8.36
C ALA A 238 17.03 -10.47 9.82
N VAL A 239 18.14 -10.27 10.53
CA VAL A 239 18.21 -9.78 11.90
C VAL A 239 18.36 -8.28 11.89
N THR A 240 17.37 -7.58 12.43
CA THR A 240 17.43 -6.12 12.59
C THR A 240 18.07 -5.76 13.91
N LEU A 241 19.12 -4.96 13.89
CA LEU A 241 19.79 -4.40 15.07
C LEU A 241 19.50 -2.90 15.17
N VAL A 242 18.93 -2.46 16.28
CA VAL A 242 18.70 -1.04 16.55
C VAL A 242 19.82 -0.52 17.44
N VAL A 243 20.64 0.37 16.88
CA VAL A 243 21.84 0.93 17.51
C VAL A 243 21.56 2.34 17.99
N ALA A 244 21.94 2.63 19.24
CA ALA A 244 21.82 3.96 19.80
C ALA A 244 22.84 4.90 19.14
N LYS A 245 22.39 6.06 18.68
CA LYS A 245 23.23 7.15 18.17
C LYS A 245 23.23 8.32 19.16
N GLU A 246 24.33 9.07 19.19
CA GLU A 246 24.36 10.34 19.92
C GLU A 246 23.22 11.25 19.45
N PRO A 247 22.49 11.90 20.38
CA PRO A 247 21.48 12.89 20.00
C PRO A 247 22.19 14.02 19.25
N SER A 248 21.78 14.28 18.01
CA SER A 248 22.29 15.40 17.25
C SER A 248 21.90 16.70 17.97
N ALA A 249 22.90 17.41 18.48
CA ALA A 249 22.68 18.74 19.02
C ALA A 249 22.32 19.67 17.86
N GLY A 250 21.03 19.87 17.59
CA GLY A 250 20.59 20.77 16.53
C GLY A 250 19.08 21.02 16.53
N GLY A 251 18.67 22.14 17.13
CA GLY A 251 17.32 22.70 16.97
C GLY A 251 17.04 23.91 17.88
N GLU A 252 17.89 24.94 17.83
CA GLU A 252 17.45 26.34 18.05
C GLU A 252 16.99 26.94 16.72
#